data_AF-A0A317I991-F1
#
_entry.id   AF-A0A317I991-F1
#
_cell.length_a   1.000
_cell.length_b   1.000
_cell.length_c   1.000
_cell.angle_alpha   90.00
_cell.angle_beta   90.00
_cell.angle_gamma   90.00
#
_symmetry.space_group_name_H-M   'P 1'
#
loop_
_entity.id
_entity.type
_entity.pdbx_description
1 polymer ?
#
loop_
_entity_poly.entity_id
_entity_poly.type
_entity_poly.pdbx_seq_one_letter_code
_entity_poly.pdbx_strand_id
1 'polypeptide(L)' 'MKSLKDILAVIVGIAAALGAIYYFYKFVTFTDPAGGHTFGWMALGLAAVAFVCGLIYFLGHVNKEEEIHITQ' A
#
# COMPACT_ATOMS: atom_id res chain seq x y z
N MET A 1 4.68 -18.84 -11.59
CA MET A 1 5.44 -17.59 -11.84
C MET A 1 4.63 -16.44 -11.26
N LYS A 2 5.19 -15.60 -10.38
CA LYS A 2 4.48 -14.39 -9.91
C LYS A 2 4.19 -13.51 -11.12
N SER A 3 2.96 -12.99 -11.22
CA SER A 3 2.61 -12.11 -12.32
C SER A 3 3.45 -10.84 -12.23
N LEU A 4 3.83 -10.24 -13.37
CA LEU A 4 4.50 -8.94 -13.39
C LEU A 4 3.69 -7.89 -12.60
N LYS A 5 2.35 -8.01 -12.62
CA LYS A 5 1.43 -7.17 -11.85
C LYS A 5 1.62 -7.31 -10.34
N ASP A 6 1.85 -8.53 -9.85
CA ASP A 6 2.04 -8.80 -8.42
C ASP A 6 3.37 -8.18 -7.93
N ILE A 7 4.42 -8.33 -8.74
CA ILE A 7 5.74 -7.77 -8.45
C ILE A 7 5.66 -6.24 -8.40
N LEU A 8 5.00 -5.63 -9.40
CA LEU A 8 4.75 -4.19 -9.42
C LEU A 8 3.91 -3.72 -8.22
N ALA A 9 2.84 -4.43 -7.89
CA ALA A 9 1.99 -4.08 -6.75
C ALA A 9 2.78 -4.09 -5.43
N VAL A 10 3.66 -5.07 -5.23
CA VAL A 10 4.52 -5.11 -4.03
C VAL A 10 5.54 -3.96 -4.02
N ILE A 11 6.25 -3.72 -5.12
CA ILE A 11 7.28 -2.66 -5.18
C ILE A 11 6.63 -1.28 -4.98
N VAL A 12 5.53 -1.00 -5.68
CA VAL A 12 4.79 0.26 -5.56
C VAL A 12 4.18 0.40 -4.17
N GLY A 13 3.62 -0.68 -3.62
CA GLY A 13 3.06 -0.69 -2.27
C GLY A 13 4.09 -0.37 -1.19
N ILE A 14 5.30 -0.95 -1.28
CA ILE A 14 6.40 -0.68 -0.34
C ILE A 14 6.88 0.77 -0.48
N ALA A 15 7.10 1.25 -1.71
CA ALA A 15 7.53 2.64 -1.94
C ALA A 15 6.50 3.65 -1.42
N ALA A 16 5.21 3.38 -1.65
CA ALA A 16 4.12 4.20 -1.14
C ALA A 16 4.05 4.18 0.40
N ALA A 17 4.22 3.00 1.02
CA ALA A 17 4.24 2.88 2.49
C ALA A 17 5.40 3.67 3.12
N LEU A 18 6.61 3.56 2.58
CA LEU A 18 7.77 4.33 3.04
C LEU A 18 7.54 5.85 2.88
N GLY A 19 7.00 6.26 1.75
CA GLY A 19 6.63 7.65 1.51
C GLY A 19 5.57 8.15 2.48
N ALA A 20 4.54 7.35 2.75
CA ALA A 20 3.49 7.68 3.70
C ALA A 20 4.06 7.92 5.11
N ILE A 21 4.95 7.04 5.57
CA ILE A 21 5.64 7.19 6.87
C ILE A 21 6.47 8.48 6.89
N TYR A 22 7.25 8.75 5.84
CA TYR A 22 8.08 9.96 5.76
C TYR A 22 7.26 11.24 5.83
N TYR A 23 6.19 11.35 5.04
CA TYR A 23 5.33 12.54 5.03
C TYR A 23 4.50 12.65 6.31
N PHE A 24 4.07 11.53 6.89
CA PHE A 24 3.38 11.53 8.17
C PHE A 24 4.28 12.00 9.30
N TYR A 25 5.53 11.53 9.35
CA TYR A 25 6.53 12.02 10.29
C TYR A 25 6.71 13.53 10.15
N LYS A 26 6.91 14.02 8.92
CA LYS A 26 7.02 15.47 8.64
C LYS A 26 5.78 16.25 9.07
N PHE A 27 4.59 15.68 8.93
CA PHE A 27 3.34 16.29 9.35
C PHE A 27 3.27 16.44 10.87
N VAL A 28 3.56 15.37 11.62
CA VAL A 28 3.47 15.39 13.09
C VAL A 28 4.61 16.16 13.76
N THR A 29 5.76 16.27 13.12
CA THR A 29 6.89 17.07 13.62
C THR A 29 6.90 18.49 13.07
N PHE A 30 5.87 18.91 12.33
CA PHE A 30 5.80 20.26 11.79
C PHE A 30 5.50 21.26 12.91
N THR A 31 6.35 22.26 13.07
CA THR A 31 6.30 23.19 14.22
C THR A 31 5.47 24.44 13.96
N ASP A 32 5.14 24.73 12.70
CA ASP A 32 4.38 25.92 12.32
C ASP A 32 2.87 25.59 12.25
N PRO A 33 2.03 26.15 13.13
CA PRO A 33 0.60 25.86 13.18
C PRO A 33 -0.19 26.34 11.97
N ALA A 34 0.37 27.22 11.13
CA ALA A 34 -0.26 27.69 9.90
C ALA A 34 0.07 26.82 8.67
N GLY A 35 0.96 25.82 8.81
CA GLY A 35 1.41 24.96 7.73
C GLY A 35 1.44 23.49 8.11
N GLY A 36 1.64 22.61 7.13
CA GLY A 36 1.84 21.17 7.35
C GLY A 36 0.70 20.28 6.86
N HIS A 37 -0.52 20.79 6.70
CA HIS A 37 -1.65 20.01 6.15
C HIS A 37 -1.34 19.34 4.81
N THR A 38 -0.52 19.97 3.95
CA THR A 38 -0.05 19.38 2.69
C THR A 38 0.70 18.06 2.91
N PHE A 39 1.54 17.97 3.95
CA PHE A 39 2.23 16.72 4.29
C PHE A 39 1.26 15.65 4.79
N GLY A 40 0.24 16.05 5.57
CA GLY A 40 -0.84 15.15 5.99
C GLY A 40 -1.62 14.58 4.81
N TRP A 41 -1.99 15.42 3.84
CA TRP A 41 -2.68 14.98 2.61
C TRP A 41 -1.81 14.07 1.74
N MET A 42 -0.52 14.38 1.61
CA MET A 42 0.44 13.52 0.90
C MET A 42 0.59 12.16 1.59
N ALA A 43 0.70 12.14 2.92
CA ALA A 43 0.80 10.91 3.70
C ALA A 43 -0.47 10.05 3.55
N LEU A 44 -1.65 10.67 3.63
CA LEU A 44 -2.92 9.98 3.46
C LEU A 44 -3.07 9.38 2.06
N GLY A 45 -2.70 10.15 1.02
CA GLY A 45 -2.74 9.67 -0.37
C GLY A 45 -1.81 8.48 -0.59
N LEU A 46 -0.59 8.53 -0.07
CA LEU A 46 0.37 7.43 -0.17
C LEU A 46 -0.06 6.20 0.64
N ALA A 47 -0.67 6.40 1.82
CA ALA A 47 -1.23 5.31 2.60
C ALA A 47 -2.38 4.61 1.85
N ALA A 48 -3.24 5.36 1.19
CA ALA A 48 -4.32 4.81 0.36
C ALA A 48 -3.76 3.99 -0.82
N VAL A 49 -2.72 4.47 -1.50
CA VAL A 49 -2.05 3.72 -2.58
C VAL A 49 -1.43 2.42 -2.06
N ALA A 50 -0.72 2.48 -0.93
CA ALA A 50 -0.14 1.28 -0.31
C ALA A 50 -1.20 0.25 0.05
N PHE A 51 -2.35 0.71 0.58
CA PHE A 51 -3.49 -0.14 0.90
C PHE A 51 -4.07 -0.82 -0.34
N VAL A 52 -4.32 -0.08 -1.43
CA VAL A 52 -4.83 -0.63 -2.70
C VAL A 52 -3.85 -1.66 -3.29
N CYS A 53 -2.54 -1.38 -3.26
CA CYS A 53 -1.52 -2.34 -3.68
C CYS A 53 -1.55 -3.63 -2.84
N GLY A 54 -1.73 -3.50 -1.52
CA GLY A 54 -1.92 -4.64 -0.62
C GLY A 54 -3.16 -5.46 -1.00
N LEU A 55 -4.30 -4.81 -1.24
CA LEU A 55 -5.53 -5.49 -1.68
C LEU A 55 -5.32 -6.25 -2.99
N ILE A 56 -4.67 -5.65 -3.99
CA ILE A 56 -4.38 -6.32 -5.27
C ILE A 56 -3.54 -7.57 -5.04
N TYR A 57 -2.51 -7.48 -4.19
CA TYR A 57 -1.64 -8.60 -3.87
C TYR A 57 -2.40 -9.72 -3.13
N PHE A 58 -3.12 -9.40 -2.04
CA PHE A 58 -3.83 -10.39 -1.24
C PHE A 58 -4.99 -11.04 -2.01
N LEU A 59 -5.86 -10.26 -2.66
CA LEU A 59 -6.99 -10.79 -3.42
C LEU A 59 -6.53 -11.65 -4.60
N GLY A 60 -5.41 -11.30 -5.24
CA GLY A 60 -4.81 -12.11 -6.30
C GLY A 60 -4.20 -13.44 -5.79
N HIS A 61 -3.87 -13.53 -4.50
CA HIS A 61 -3.27 -14.72 -3.88
C HIS A 61 -4.30 -15.68 -3.29
N VAL A 62 -5.39 -15.19 -2.69
CA VAL A 62 -6.42 -16.04 -2.03
C VAL A 62 -7.18 -16.91 -3.05
N ASN A 63 -7.32 -16.47 -4.30
CA ASN A 63 -8.13 -17.18 -5.32
C ASN A 63 -7.44 -18.39 -5.98
N LYS A 64 -6.25 -18.81 -5.55
CA LYS A 64 -5.47 -19.88 -6.23
C LYS A 64 -5.26 -21.15 -5.40
N GLU A 65 -5.79 -21.23 -4.19
CA GLU A 65 -5.55 -22.39 -3.30
C GLU A 65 -6.76 -23.32 -3.11
N GLU A 66 -7.86 -23.12 -3.83
CA GLU A 66 -9.06 -23.97 -3.70
C GLU A 66 -9.39 -24.69 -5.02
N GLU A 67 -8.48 -25.56 -5.48
CA GLU A 67 -8.88 -26.71 -6.29
C GLU A 67 -9.28 -27.80 -5.29
N ILE A 68 -10.57 -27.86 -4.95
CA ILE A 68 -11.12 -29.00 -4.21
C ILE A 68 -11.05 -30.18 -5.16
N HIS A 69 -10.05 -31.03 -4.99
CA HIS A 69 -10.03 -32.35 -5.60
C HIS A 69 -11.15 -33.14 -4.92
N ILE A 70 -12.39 -32.99 -5.39
CA ILE A 70 -13.47 -33.92 -5.09
C ILE A 70 -13.11 -35.21 -5.83
N THR A 71 -12.28 -36.03 -5.19
CA THR A 71 -12.21 -37.46 -5.53
C THR A 71 -13.47 -38.09 -4.97
N GLN A 72 -14.26 -38.70 -5.86
CA GLN A 72 -15.20 -39.76 -5.51
C GLN A 72 -14.57 -40.79 -4.59
#